data_AF-A0A2K6DMC9-F1
#
_entry.id   AF-A0A2K6DMC9-F1
#
_cell.length_a   1.000
_cell.length_b   1.000
_cell.length_c   1.000
_cell.angle_alpha   90.00
_cell.angle_beta   90.00
_cell.angle_gamma   90.00
#
_symmetry.space_group_name_H-M   'P 1'
#
loop_
_entity.id
_entity.type
_entity.pdbx_description
1 polymer ?
#
loop_
_entity_poly.entity_id
_entity_poly.type
_entity_poly.pdbx_seq_one_letter_code
_entity_poly.pdbx_strand_id
1 'polypeptide(L)'
;MLEVQPGLYLGGVAAVAEPDHLREAGITAVLTVDSEEPSFKAGPGVEDLWRLFVPALDKPETDLLSHLDRFLLCHPGCSVVA
;
A
#
# COMPACT_ATOMS: atom_id res chain seq x y z
N MET A 1 -7.21 -3.64 8.60
CA MET A 1 -7.11 -3.96 7.17
C MET A 1 -8.41 -4.65 6.76
N LEU A 2 -9.04 -4.22 5.67
CA LEU A 2 -10.31 -4.72 5.15
C LEU A 2 -10.06 -5.31 3.76
N GLU A 3 -10.38 -6.58 3.55
CA GLU A 3 -10.38 -7.17 2.22
C GLU A 3 -11.58 -6.64 1.43
N VAL A 4 -11.33 -5.91 0.33
CA VAL A 4 -12.39 -5.39 -0.55
C VAL A 4 -12.63 -6.28 -1.75
N GLN A 5 -11.63 -7.07 -2.13
CA GLN A 5 -11.69 -8.06 -3.20
C GLN A 5 -10.63 -9.14 -2.89
N PRO A 6 -10.79 -10.39 -3.37
CA PRO A 6 -9.74 -11.39 -3.25
C PRO A 6 -8.36 -10.87 -3.68
N GLY A 7 -7.44 -10.76 -2.73
CA GLY A 7 -6.10 -10.20 -2.96
C GLY A 7 -6.02 -8.68 -3.04
N LEU A 8 -7.04 -7.94 -2.61
CA LEU A 8 -7.00 -6.48 -2.47
C LEU A 8 -7.48 -6.08 -1.09
N TYR A 9 -6.59 -5.41 -0.37
CA TYR A 9 -6.82 -5.01 1.00
C TYR A 9 -6.71 -3.50 1.16
N LEU A 10 -7.64 -2.90 1.91
CA LEU A 10 -7.56 -1.50 2.32
C LEU A 10 -7.14 -1.42 3.79
N GLY A 11 -6.06 -0.69 4.04
CA GLY A 11 -5.54 -0.40 5.37
C GLY A 11 -5.46 1.10 5.61
N GLY A 12 -5.00 1.46 6.79
CA GLY A 12 -4.38 2.77 6.99
C GLY A 12 -2.94 2.56 7.43
N VAL A 13 -2.26 3.63 7.81
CA VAL A 13 -0.84 3.63 8.25
C VAL A 13 -0.51 2.55 9.29
N ALA A 14 -1.44 2.23 10.19
CA ALA A 14 -1.24 1.18 11.20
C ALA A 14 -1.10 -0.23 10.58
N ALA A 15 -1.80 -0.52 9.48
CA ALA A 15 -1.75 -1.82 8.81
C ALA A 15 -0.40 -2.07 8.12
N VAL A 16 0.28 -1.00 7.68
CA VAL A 16 1.60 -1.07 7.05
C VAL A 16 2.75 -1.07 8.06
N ALA A 17 2.49 -0.61 9.29
CA ALA A 17 3.47 -0.63 10.38
C ALA A 17 3.73 -2.03 10.96
N GLU A 18 2.91 -3.03 10.59
CA GLU A 18 2.97 -4.42 11.07
C GLU A 18 3.33 -5.38 9.91
N PRO A 19 4.63 -5.53 9.58
CA PRO A 19 5.06 -6.31 8.41
C PRO A 19 4.72 -7.81 8.51
N ASP A 20 4.63 -8.37 9.72
CA ASP A 20 4.22 -9.77 9.92
C ASP A 20 2.76 -9.99 9.47
N HIS A 21 1.89 -9.01 9.70
CA HIS A 21 0.48 -9.07 9.29
C HIS A 21 0.32 -9.05 7.77
N LEU A 22 1.16 -8.26 7.09
CA LEU A 22 1.20 -8.22 5.62
C LEU A 22 1.63 -9.58 5.05
N ARG A 23 2.64 -10.20 5.68
CA ARG A 23 3.16 -11.51 5.25
C ARG A 23 2.16 -12.64 5.47
N GLU A 24 1.47 -12.65 6.61
CA GLU A 24 0.44 -13.64 6.93
C GLU A 24 -0.75 -13.58 5.97
N ALA A 25 -1.12 -12.38 5.53
CA ALA A 25 -2.16 -12.18 4.53
C ALA A 25 -1.67 -12.42 3.08
N GLY A 26 -0.41 -12.81 2.88
CA GLY A 26 0.17 -13.13 1.57
C GLY A 26 0.30 -11.91 0.66
N ILE A 27 0.47 -10.73 1.25
CA ILE A 27 0.61 -9.47 0.52
C ILE A 27 2.03 -9.36 -0.02
N THR A 28 2.12 -9.07 -1.31
CA THR A 28 3.40 -8.94 -2.04
C THR A 28 3.65 -7.50 -2.48
N ALA A 29 2.62 -6.65 -2.47
CA ALA A 29 2.69 -5.25 -2.86
C ALA A 29 1.95 -4.34 -1.86
N VAL A 30 2.54 -3.20 -1.55
CA VAL A 30 1.90 -2.14 -0.78
C VAL A 30 1.98 -0.82 -1.53
N LEU A 31 0.81 -0.23 -1.76
CA LEU A 31 0.61 1.15 -2.15
C LEU A 31 0.31 1.97 -0.90
N THR A 32 1.08 3.03 -0.66
CA THR A 32 0.72 4.04 0.34
C THR A 32 0.40 5.36 -0.34
N VAL A 33 -0.76 5.92 0.01
CA VAL A 33 -1.24 7.21 -0.48
C VAL A 33 -1.37 8.14 0.71
N ASP A 34 -0.26 8.79 1.05
CA ASP A 34 -0.20 9.72 2.17
C ASP A 34 0.75 10.87 1.82
N SER A 35 0.75 11.93 2.62
CA SER A 35 1.68 13.04 2.49
C SER A 35 3.07 12.68 3.02
N GLU A 36 3.14 11.71 3.92
CA GLU A 36 4.36 11.24 4.56
C GLU A 36 4.65 9.79 4.17
N GLU A 37 5.91 9.50 3.85
CA GLU A 37 6.31 8.12 3.55
C GLU A 37 6.23 7.28 4.83
N PRO A 38 5.50 6.15 4.83
CA PRO A 38 5.38 5.32 6.02
C PRO A 38 6.74 4.73 6.38
N SER A 39 7.09 4.85 7.65
CA SER A 39 8.31 4.23 8.20
C SER A 39 8.12 2.72 8.31
N PHE A 40 8.38 2.00 7.22
CA PHE A 40 8.45 0.54 7.25
C PHE A 40 9.59 0.13 8.18
N LYS A 41 9.26 -0.60 9.26
CA LYS A 41 10.29 -1.23 10.08
C LYS A 41 10.97 -2.30 9.24
N ALA A 42 12.23 -2.05 8.87
CA ALA A 42 13.05 -3.02 8.16
C ALA A 42 13.11 -4.32 8.99
N GLY A 43 12.54 -5.38 8.43
CA GLY A 43 12.45 -6.69 9.06
C GLY A 43 12.41 -7.79 7.99
N PRO A 44 12.72 -9.04 8.35
CA PRO A 44 12.77 -10.15 7.41
C PRO A 44 11.39 -10.37 6.77
N GLY A 45 11.30 -10.23 5.44
CA GLY A 45 10.07 -10.31 4.65
C GLY A 45 9.56 -8.97 4.11
N VAL A 46 10.15 -7.83 4.50
CA VAL A 46 9.86 -6.50 3.92
C VAL A 46 10.72 -6.23 2.67
N GLU A 47 11.81 -6.99 2.48
CA GLU A 47 12.75 -6.82 1.36
C GLU A 47 12.18 -7.29 0.01
N ASP A 48 11.33 -8.33 0.02
CA ASP A 48 10.61 -8.83 -1.15
C ASP A 48 9.28 -8.09 -1.40
N LEU A 49 8.90 -7.18 -0.50
CA LEU A 49 7.65 -6.43 -0.60
C LEU A 49 7.81 -5.27 -1.58
N TRP A 50 7.04 -5.29 -2.67
CA TRP A 50 7.02 -4.18 -3.60
C TRP A 50 6.30 -2.99 -2.95
N ARG A 51 6.93 -1.82 -2.95
CA ARG A 51 6.41 -0.62 -2.28
C ARG A 51 6.26 0.50 -3.29
N LEU A 52 5.06 1.08 -3.34
CA LEU A 52 4.78 2.29 -4.09
C LEU A 52 4.25 3.35 -3.13
N PHE A 53 4.91 4.50 -3.09
CA PHE A 53 4.45 5.66 -2.34
C PHE A 53 3.94 6.72 -3.33
N VAL A 54 2.71 7.17 -3.11
CA VAL A 54 2.09 8.27 -3.85
C VAL A 54 1.90 9.42 -2.87
N PRO A 55 2.72 10.48 -2.97
CA PRO A 55 2.57 11.64 -2.11
C PRO A 55 1.25 12.35 -2.43
N ALA A 56 0.30 12.27 -1.50
CA ALA A 56 -0.99 12.92 -1.64
C ALA A 56 -1.49 13.43 -0.29
N LEU A 57 -2.02 14.64 -0.29
CA LEU A 57 -2.64 15.24 0.89
C LEU A 57 -4.14 15.04 0.79
N ASP A 58 -4.80 14.75 1.92
CA ASP A 58 -6.25 14.59 1.98
C ASP A 58 -6.93 15.96 1.86
N LYS A 59 -6.91 16.49 0.63
CA LYS A 59 -7.43 17.78 0.24
C LYS A 59 -8.19 17.62 -1.07
N PRO A 60 -9.32 18.30 -1.23
CA PRO A 60 -10.13 18.19 -2.45
C PRO A 60 -9.39 18.72 -3.69
N GLU A 61 -8.34 19.54 -3.52
CA GLU A 61 -7.51 20.03 -4.62
C GLU A 61 -6.44 19.03 -5.07
N THR A 62 -6.24 17.93 -4.32
CA THR A 62 -5.22 16.93 -4.64
C THR A 62 -5.69 16.00 -5.74
N ASP A 63 -4.97 16.00 -6.85
CA ASP A 63 -5.25 15.12 -7.98
C ASP A 63 -4.75 13.71 -7.72
N LEU A 64 -5.64 12.86 -7.19
CA LEU A 64 -5.40 11.43 -6.99
C LEU A 64 -5.58 10.63 -8.29
N LEU A 65 -6.41 11.10 -9.22
CA LEU A 65 -6.81 10.33 -10.40
C LEU A 65 -5.66 10.18 -11.39
N SER A 66 -4.86 11.21 -11.59
CA SER A 66 -3.65 11.13 -12.43
C SER A 66 -2.61 10.14 -11.91
N HIS A 67 -2.66 9.78 -10.62
CA HIS A 67 -1.74 8.82 -10.01
C HIS A 67 -2.26 7.38 -10.08
N LEU A 68 -3.58 7.17 -10.27
CA LEU A 68 -4.19 5.84 -10.35
C LEU A 68 -3.84 5.08 -11.63
N ASP A 69 -3.61 5.77 -12.75
CA ASP A 69 -3.15 5.12 -14.00
C ASP A 69 -1.84 4.37 -13.81
N ARG A 70 -0.94 4.90 -12.97
CA ARG A 70 0.33 4.25 -12.63
C ARG A 70 0.12 3.00 -11.77
N PHE A 71 -0.96 2.96 -10.99
CA PHE A 71 -1.31 1.84 -10.11
C PHE A 71 -1.92 0.67 -10.88
N LEU A 72 -2.84 0.94 -11.81
CA LEU A 72 -3.51 -0.11 -12.61
C LEU A 72 -2.52 -0.91 -13.49
N LEU A 73 -1.38 -0.33 -13.81
CA LEU A 73 -0.31 -0.97 -14.58
C LEU A 73 0.68 -1.78 -13.71
N CYS A 74 0.67 -1.60 -12.38
CA CYS A 74 1.62 -2.26 -11.49
C CYS A 74 1.05 -3.58 -10.92
N HIS A 75 1.47 -4.68 -11.55
CA HIS A 75 1.42 -6.09 -11.11
C HIS A 75 0.06 -6.72 -10.72
N PRO A 76 -0.32 -7.86 -11.34
CA PRO A 76 -1.43 -8.69 -10.87
C PRO A 76 -0.96 -9.55 -9.69
N GLY A 77 -1.08 -9.04 -8.46
CA GLY A 77 -0.79 -9.83 -7.27
C GLY A 77 -0.90 -9.02 -5.99
N CYS A 78 -1.86 -9.41 -5.14
CA CYS A 78 -1.99 -9.06 -3.73
C CYS A 78 -1.49 -7.66 -3.32
N SER A 79 -2.32 -6.64 -3.55
CA SER A 79 -2.01 -5.24 -3.22
C SER A 79 -2.74 -4.79 -1.96
N VAL A 80 -2.01 -4.13 -1.04
CA VAL A 80 -2.61 -3.30 0.02
C VAL A 80 -2.59 -1.86 -0.42
N VAL A 81 -3.69 -1.14 -0.27
CA VAL A 81 -3.73 0.33 -0.34
C VAL A 81 -3.88 0.86 1.08
N ALA A 82 -2.93 1.67 1.53
CA ALA A 82 -2.88 2.23 2.88
C ALA A 82 -2.66 3.74 2.89
#